data_AF-A0A965DG61-F1
#
_entry.id   AF-A0A965DG61-F1
#
_cell.length_a   1.000
_cell.length_b   1.000
_cell.length_c   1.000
_cell.angle_alpha   90.00
_cell.angle_beta   90.00
_cell.angle_gamma   90.00
#
_symmetry.space_group_name_H-M   'P 1'
#
loop_
_entity.id
_entity.type
_entity.pdbx_description
1 polymer ?
#
loop_
_entity_poly.entity_id
_entity_poly.type
_entity_poly.pdbx_seq_one_letter_code
_entity_poly.pdbx_strand_id
1 'polypeptide(L)'
;MKLAYKWTDSRSTLAGRLQPNPFIPEHRGLLNLAYATKFEKWKFDFTLQIIGKMRIPSTENNPEKYRLPSFSSPYPQLNAQITKGFKKWELYLGGENLTNFKAAPVILSPDNTASPYFDASMVYAPTMGINIYAGFRTKF
;
A
#
# COMPACT_ATOMS: atom_id res chain seq x y z
N MET A 1 -6.28 19.49 -7.35
CA MET A 1 -5.22 18.51 -7.68
C MET A 1 -4.11 18.63 -6.67
N LYS A 2 -3.54 17.51 -6.22
CA LYS A 2 -2.35 17.47 -5.37
C LYS A 2 -1.34 16.52 -6.00
N LEU A 3 -0.07 16.94 -6.04
CA LEU A 3 1.06 16.13 -6.48
C LEU A 3 2.13 16.25 -5.40
N ALA A 4 2.69 15.13 -4.97
CA ALA A 4 3.79 15.10 -4.03
C ALA A 4 4.77 13.98 -4.36
N TYR A 5 6.03 14.21 -4.01
CA TYR A 5 7.10 13.24 -4.12
C TYR A 5 7.96 13.31 -2.87
N LYS A 6 8.37 12.14 -2.36
CA LYS A 6 9.26 12.01 -1.21
C LYS A 6 10.40 11.06 -1.57
N TRP A 7 11.62 11.53 -1.36
CA TRP A 7 12.82 10.71 -1.31
C TRP A 7 13.28 10.56 0.15
N THR A 8 13.61 9.35 0.56
CA THR A 8 14.04 9.04 1.94
C THR A 8 15.31 8.20 1.91
N ASP A 9 16.40 8.73 2.47
CA ASP A 9 17.60 7.95 2.75
C ASP A 9 17.64 7.60 4.25
N SER A 10 17.10 6.43 4.60
CA SER A 10 17.08 5.94 5.97
C SER A 10 17.99 4.74 6.09
N ARG A 11 19.08 4.87 6.85
CA ARG A 11 20.10 3.83 7.01
C ARG A 11 20.40 3.56 8.47
N SER A 12 20.89 2.37 8.75
CA SER A 12 21.44 2.00 10.06
C SER A 12 22.57 1.00 9.88
N THR A 13 23.50 0.99 10.84
CA THR A 13 24.64 0.08 10.82
C THR A 13 24.21 -1.26 11.44
N LEU A 14 24.10 -2.30 10.62
CA LEU A 14 23.87 -3.67 11.06
C LEU A 14 25.13 -4.51 10.78
N ALA A 15 25.59 -5.25 11.80
CA ALA A 15 26.76 -6.11 11.71
C ALA A 15 27.99 -5.40 11.09
N GLY A 16 28.22 -4.14 11.46
CA GLY A 16 29.34 -3.32 10.97
C GLY A 16 29.17 -2.78 9.54
N ARG A 17 28.04 -3.01 8.87
CA ARG A 17 27.74 -2.49 7.53
C ARG A 17 26.60 -1.49 7.56
N LEU A 18 26.78 -0.33 6.93
CA LEU A 18 25.71 0.65 6.75
C LEU A 18 24.72 0.12 5.70
N GLN A 19 23.46 -0.06 6.08
CA GLN A 19 22.42 -0.60 5.19
C GLN A 19 21.14 0.23 5.27
N PRO A 20 20.32 0.27 4.20
CA PRO A 20 18.99 0.85 4.26
C PRO A 20 18.12 0.15 5.32
N ASN A 21 17.32 0.94 6.02
CA ASN A 21 16.36 0.39 6.98
C ASN A 21 15.28 -0.42 6.25
N PRO A 22 14.91 -1.61 6.77
CA PRO A 22 13.92 -2.47 6.13
C PRO A 22 12.55 -1.79 6.13
N PHE A 23 11.73 -2.11 5.12
CA PHE A 23 10.35 -1.65 4.97
C PHE A 23 10.16 -0.13 4.82
N ILE A 24 11.24 0.60 4.56
CA ILE A 24 11.20 2.03 4.21
C ILE A 24 11.52 2.16 2.71
N PRO A 25 10.56 2.53 1.85
CA PRO A 25 10.83 2.75 0.44
C PRO A 25 11.61 4.05 0.24
N GLU A 26 12.61 3.98 -0.64
CA GLU A 26 13.46 5.13 -0.98
C GLU A 26 12.67 6.24 -1.67
N HIS A 27 11.68 5.86 -2.48
CA HIS A 27 10.87 6.78 -3.27
C HIS A 27 9.38 6.54 -3.02
N ARG A 28 8.62 7.63 -2.83
CA ARG A 28 7.16 7.62 -2.81
C ARG A 28 6.63 8.77 -3.66
N GLY A 29 5.79 8.45 -4.64
CA GLY A 29 5.01 9.43 -5.40
C GLY A 29 3.55 9.38 -4.99
N LEU A 30 2.88 10.54 -4.99
CA LEU A 30 1.46 10.69 -4.73
C LEU A 30 0.85 11.64 -5.75
N LEU A 31 -0.20 11.19 -6.44
CA LEU A 31 -1.07 12.00 -7.27
C LEU A 31 -2.50 11.87 -6.76
N ASN A 32 -3.14 12.98 -6.40
CA ASN A 32 -4.56 13.03 -6.07
C ASN A 32 -5.29 14.02 -6.99
N LEU A 33 -6.32 13.51 -7.64
CA LEU A 33 -7.22 14.23 -8.53
C LEU A 33 -8.61 14.20 -7.93
N ALA A 34 -9.10 15.37 -7.53
CA ALA A 34 -10.45 15.55 -7.03
C ALA A 34 -11.18 16.58 -7.90
N TYR A 35 -12.39 16.26 -8.32
CA TYR A 35 -13.22 17.12 -9.15
C TYR A 35 -14.68 17.05 -8.71
N ALA A 36 -15.35 18.21 -8.67
CA ALA A 36 -16.78 18.29 -8.38
C ALA A 36 -17.48 19.12 -9.46
N THR A 37 -18.63 18.61 -9.91
CA THR A 37 -19.53 19.35 -10.81
C THR A 37 -20.31 20.42 -10.05
N LYS A 38 -20.99 21.31 -10.79
CA LYS A 38 -21.81 22.39 -10.21
C LYS A 38 -22.80 21.84 -9.17
N PHE A 39 -22.89 22.53 -8.04
CA PHE A 39 -23.71 22.12 -6.88
C PHE A 39 -23.34 20.75 -6.29
N GLU A 40 -22.10 20.29 -6.51
CA GLU A 40 -21.61 19.01 -5.98
C GLU A 40 -22.46 17.79 -6.39
N LYS A 41 -23.19 17.89 -7.52
CA LYS A 41 -24.07 16.81 -8.01
C LYS A 41 -23.30 15.53 -8.29
N TRP A 42 -22.03 15.67 -8.64
CA TRP A 42 -21.07 14.59 -8.84
C TRP A 42 -19.74 15.03 -8.27
N LYS A 43 -19.11 14.15 -7.51
CA LYS A 43 -17.72 14.27 -7.03
C LYS A 43 -16.97 13.03 -7.50
N PHE A 44 -15.75 13.25 -7.95
CA PHE A 44 -14.82 12.22 -8.38
C PHE A 44 -13.53 12.42 -7.59
N ASP A 45 -13.04 11.38 -6.93
CA ASP A 45 -11.75 11.35 -6.27
C ASP A 45 -10.94 10.18 -6.82
N PHE A 46 -9.69 10.44 -7.15
CA PHE A 46 -8.73 9.46 -7.63
C PHE A 46 -7.40 9.72 -6.94
N THR A 47 -6.83 8.68 -6.34
CA THR A 47 -5.56 8.75 -5.63
C THR A 47 -4.65 7.63 -6.10
N LEU A 48 -3.55 8.00 -6.75
CA LEU A 48 -2.49 7.09 -7.18
C LEU A 48 -1.25 7.32 -6.30
N GLN A 49 -0.78 6.24 -5.67
CA GLN A 49 0.50 6.18 -4.98
C GLN A 49 1.46 5.29 -5.75
N ILE A 50 2.71 5.73 -5.93
CA ILE A 50 3.78 4.90 -6.49
C ILE A 50 4.80 4.69 -5.39
N ILE A 51 4.93 3.45 -4.96
CA ILE A 51 5.81 3.06 -3.85
C ILE A 51 7.02 2.35 -4.44
N GLY A 52 8.20 2.92 -4.20
CA GLY A 52 9.47 2.38 -4.69
C GLY A 52 9.85 1.06 -4.01
N LYS A 53 10.92 0.45 -4.52
CA LYS A 53 11.56 -0.69 -3.84
C LYS A 53 11.94 -0.31 -2.41
N MET A 54 11.87 -1.29 -1.51
CA MET A 54 12.36 -1.16 -0.15
C MET A 54 13.12 -2.43 0.24
N ARG A 55 14.07 -2.31 1.16
CA ARG A 55 14.81 -3.47 1.64
C ARG A 55 13.91 -4.38 2.47
N ILE A 56 14.05 -5.68 2.29
CA ILE A 56 13.47 -6.73 3.13
C ILE A 56 14.58 -7.25 4.05
N PRO A 57 14.29 -7.57 5.33
CA PRO A 57 15.26 -8.22 6.21
C PRO A 57 15.88 -9.46 5.55
N SER A 58 17.18 -9.67 5.75
CA SER A 58 17.85 -10.81 5.12
C SER A 58 17.33 -12.13 5.68
N THR A 59 16.87 -12.99 4.77
CA THR A 59 16.46 -14.37 5.04
C THR A 59 17.43 -15.37 4.42
N GLU A 60 18.64 -14.95 4.03
CA GLU A 60 19.60 -15.76 3.27
C GLU A 60 19.96 -17.07 4.00
N ASN A 61 20.04 -17.02 5.33
CA ASN A 61 20.33 -18.17 6.18
C ASN A 61 19.14 -19.12 6.37
N ASN A 62 17.95 -18.78 5.86
CA ASN A 62 16.79 -19.66 5.93
C ASN A 62 16.89 -20.79 4.90
N PRO A 63 16.16 -21.90 5.08
CA PRO A 63 15.91 -22.87 4.02
C PRO A 63 15.37 -22.21 2.75
N GLU A 64 15.68 -22.75 1.58
CA GLU A 64 15.34 -22.17 0.27
C GLU A 64 13.86 -21.75 0.15
N LYS A 65 12.94 -22.57 0.69
CA LYS A 65 11.50 -22.28 0.73
C LYS A 65 11.09 -21.03 1.52
N TYR A 66 11.95 -20.50 2.38
CA TYR A 66 11.72 -19.33 3.23
C TYR A 66 12.68 -18.16 2.91
N ARG A 67 13.39 -18.23 1.78
CA ARG A 67 14.24 -17.14 1.31
C ARG A 67 13.43 -16.14 0.50
N LEU A 68 13.49 -14.88 0.91
CA LEU A 68 12.93 -13.73 0.21
C LEU A 68 14.02 -12.96 -0.54
N PRO A 69 13.65 -12.24 -1.61
CA PRO A 69 14.52 -11.23 -2.21
C PRO A 69 14.93 -10.18 -1.18
N SER A 70 16.14 -9.63 -1.29
CA SER A 70 16.60 -8.57 -0.38
C SER A 70 15.85 -7.24 -0.55
N PHE A 71 15.09 -7.08 -1.63
CA PHE A 71 14.28 -5.89 -1.91
C PHE A 71 12.90 -6.28 -2.44
N SER A 72 11.88 -5.49 -2.08
CA SER A 72 10.56 -5.59 -2.69
C SER A 72 10.56 -5.05 -4.11
N SER A 73 9.65 -5.55 -4.94
CA SER A 73 9.30 -4.88 -6.20
C SER A 73 8.61 -3.54 -5.90
N PRO A 74 8.90 -2.46 -6.67
CA PRO A 74 8.09 -1.25 -6.61
C PRO A 74 6.68 -1.54 -7.10
N TYR A 75 5.69 -0.80 -6.59
CA TYR A 75 4.30 -1.02 -6.93
C TYR A 75 3.45 0.25 -6.92
N PRO A 76 2.48 0.35 -7.85
CA PRO A 76 1.44 1.36 -7.79
C PRO A 76 0.27 0.89 -6.93
N GLN A 77 -0.32 1.80 -6.17
CA GLN A 77 -1.59 1.59 -5.47
C GLN A 77 -2.58 2.66 -5.89
N LEU A 78 -3.70 2.21 -6.45
CA LEU A 78 -4.75 3.08 -6.96
C LEU A 78 -6.02 2.97 -6.11
N ASN A 79 -6.54 4.12 -5.66
CA ASN A 79 -7.85 4.23 -5.02
C ASN A 79 -8.71 5.21 -5.83
N ALA A 80 -10.01 4.95 -5.94
CA ALA A 80 -10.94 5.86 -6.61
C ALA A 80 -12.33 5.81 -5.97
N GLN A 81 -13.03 6.94 -6.00
CA GLN A 81 -14.40 7.06 -5.53
C GLN A 81 -15.20 8.01 -6.41
N ILE A 82 -16.45 7.64 -6.68
CA ILE A 82 -17.46 8.51 -7.27
C ILE A 82 -18.60 8.72 -6.27
N THR A 83 -19.07 9.96 -6.15
CA THR A 83 -20.18 10.32 -5.28
C THR A 83 -21.23 11.11 -6.06
N LYS A 84 -22.49 10.70 -5.95
CA LYS A 84 -23.66 11.39 -6.48
C LYS A 84 -24.33 12.18 -5.36
N GLY A 85 -24.34 13.50 -5.48
CA GLY A 85 -25.00 14.40 -4.54
C GLY A 85 -26.47 14.67 -4.87
N PHE A 86 -27.32 14.60 -3.85
CA PHE A 86 -28.71 15.06 -3.84
C PHE A 86 -28.89 16.12 -2.74
N LYS A 87 -30.09 16.73 -2.65
CA LYS A 87 -30.34 17.82 -1.70
C LYS A 87 -30.15 17.40 -0.23
N LYS A 88 -30.60 16.20 0.14
CA LYS A 88 -30.61 15.71 1.53
C LYS A 88 -29.71 14.50 1.78
N TRP A 89 -29.11 13.95 0.74
CA TRP A 89 -28.34 12.71 0.82
C TRP A 89 -27.35 12.59 -0.34
N GLU A 90 -26.37 11.72 -0.20
CA GLU A 90 -25.41 11.35 -1.24
C GLU A 90 -25.27 9.83 -1.31
N LEU A 91 -25.03 9.31 -2.52
CA LEU A 91 -24.60 7.93 -2.74
C LEU A 91 -23.16 7.92 -3.20
N TYR A 92 -22.38 6.95 -2.75
CA TYR A 92 -21.00 6.78 -3.17
C TYR A 92 -20.67 5.33 -3.49
N LEU A 93 -19.80 5.17 -4.47
CA LEU A 93 -19.19 3.91 -4.89
C LEU A 93 -17.70 4.18 -5.00
N GLY A 94 -16.87 3.34 -4.40
CA GLY A 94 -15.44 3.47 -4.47
C GLY A 94 -14.74 2.13 -4.40
N GLY A 95 -13.42 2.19 -4.59
CA GLY A 95 -12.56 1.05 -4.41
C GLY A 95 -11.15 1.44 -4.01
N GLU A 96 -10.53 0.57 -3.24
CA GLU A 96 -9.16 0.67 -2.78
C GLU A 96 -8.31 -0.42 -3.44
N ASN A 97 -7.02 -0.12 -3.63
CA ASN A 97 -6.06 -1.03 -4.22
C ASN A 97 -6.54 -1.63 -5.56
N LEU A 98 -7.08 -0.79 -6.45
CA LEU A 98 -7.61 -1.17 -7.76
C LEU A 98 -6.55 -1.80 -8.69
N THR A 99 -5.26 -1.64 -8.38
CA THR A 99 -4.14 -2.32 -9.05
C THR A 99 -3.93 -3.76 -8.56
N ASN A 100 -4.61 -4.18 -7.50
CA ASN A 100 -4.55 -5.51 -6.89
C ASN A 100 -3.14 -5.93 -6.42
N PHE A 101 -2.28 -4.97 -6.09
CA PHE A 101 -0.95 -5.31 -5.60
C PHE A 101 -1.03 -5.84 -4.17
N LYS A 102 -0.35 -6.96 -3.90
CA LYS A 102 -0.36 -7.62 -2.60
C LYS A 102 1.07 -8.00 -2.20
N ALA A 103 1.40 -7.84 -0.93
CA ALA A 103 2.63 -8.42 -0.38
C ALA A 103 2.53 -9.94 -0.43
N ALA A 104 3.54 -10.60 -0.96
CA ALA A 104 3.68 -12.05 -0.89
C ALA A 104 5.15 -12.43 -0.69
N PRO A 105 5.46 -13.34 0.26
CA PRO A 105 4.63 -13.78 1.40
C PRO A 105 4.64 -12.74 2.54
N VAL A 106 3.52 -12.64 3.27
CA VAL A 106 3.37 -11.79 4.47
C VAL A 106 3.86 -12.52 5.73
N ILE A 107 3.77 -13.85 5.73
CA ILE A 107 4.13 -14.73 6.84
C ILE A 107 5.04 -15.83 6.29
N LEU A 108 6.21 -16.02 6.89
CA LEU A 108 7.07 -17.18 6.68
C LEU A 108 6.63 -18.33 7.61
N SER A 109 6.70 -19.56 7.11
CA SER A 109 6.29 -20.78 7.83
C SER A 109 4.88 -20.71 8.48
N PRO A 110 3.82 -20.26 7.77
CA PRO A 110 2.50 -20.05 8.36
C PRO A 110 1.87 -21.31 8.94
N ASP A 111 2.23 -22.50 8.42
CA ASP A 111 1.67 -23.79 8.83
C ASP A 111 2.20 -24.30 10.19
N ASN A 112 3.29 -23.71 10.70
CA ASN A 112 3.88 -24.09 11.98
C ASN A 112 4.43 -22.86 12.71
N THR A 113 3.65 -22.34 13.65
CA THR A 113 3.98 -21.16 14.45
C THR A 113 5.11 -21.40 15.46
N ALA A 114 5.43 -22.66 15.78
CA ALA A 114 6.57 -23.03 16.63
C ALA A 114 7.88 -23.22 15.84
N SER A 115 7.84 -23.07 14.51
CA SER A 115 9.02 -23.15 13.66
C SER A 115 10.00 -22.01 13.96
N PRO A 116 11.33 -22.27 13.97
CA PRO A 116 12.33 -21.20 14.08
C PRO A 116 12.34 -20.25 12.88
N TYR A 117 11.61 -20.58 11.80
CA TYR A 117 11.45 -19.76 10.61
C TYR A 117 10.06 -19.09 10.52
N PHE A 118 9.22 -19.20 11.56
CA PHE A 118 7.96 -18.48 11.62
C PHE A 118 8.22 -16.99 11.78
N ASP A 119 7.79 -16.19 10.80
CA ASP A 119 7.94 -14.75 10.83
C ASP A 119 6.74 -14.06 10.20
N ALA A 120 5.93 -13.37 11.02
CA ALA A 120 4.76 -12.62 10.59
C ALA A 120 5.01 -11.12 10.40
N SER A 121 6.29 -10.70 10.36
CA SER A 121 6.70 -9.30 10.23
C SER A 121 7.01 -8.87 8.79
N MET A 122 6.86 -9.76 7.80
CA MET A 122 7.21 -9.53 6.39
C MET A 122 6.16 -8.70 5.63
N VAL A 123 5.66 -7.63 6.25
CA VAL A 123 4.57 -6.80 5.71
C VAL A 123 5.15 -5.55 5.03
N TYR A 124 5.44 -5.64 3.73
CA TYR A 124 5.99 -4.52 2.94
C TYR A 124 4.99 -3.84 1.99
N ALA A 125 3.80 -4.43 1.80
CA ALA A 125 2.74 -3.92 0.94
C ALA A 125 1.37 -4.38 1.48
N PRO A 126 0.23 -3.93 0.89
CA PRO A 126 -1.09 -4.34 1.35
C PRO A 126 -1.25 -5.87 1.41
N THR A 127 -1.92 -6.35 2.45
CA THR A 127 -2.25 -7.77 2.61
C THR A 127 -3.54 -8.13 1.87
N MET A 128 -4.43 -7.15 1.70
CA MET A 128 -5.68 -7.27 0.97
C MET A 128 -5.53 -6.78 -0.47
N GLY A 129 -6.22 -7.44 -1.39
CA GLY A 129 -6.28 -7.06 -2.80
C GLY A 129 -7.27 -5.93 -3.06
N ILE A 130 -7.92 -5.96 -4.21
CA ILE A 130 -8.99 -5.01 -4.56
C ILE A 130 -10.11 -5.07 -3.51
N ASN A 131 -10.48 -3.91 -2.98
CA ASN A 131 -11.65 -3.75 -2.11
C ASN A 131 -12.63 -2.80 -2.79
N ILE A 132 -13.89 -3.20 -2.97
CA ILE A 132 -14.95 -2.39 -3.58
C ILE A 132 -16.03 -2.15 -2.53
N TYR A 133 -16.46 -0.90 -2.41
CA TYR A 133 -17.45 -0.50 -1.42
C TYR A 133 -18.46 0.49 -1.99
N ALA A 134 -19.68 0.45 -1.48
CA ALA A 134 -20.73 1.40 -1.80
C ALA A 134 -21.49 1.79 -0.53
N GLY A 135 -22.08 2.97 -0.51
CA GLY A 135 -22.86 3.42 0.63
C GLY A 135 -23.68 4.67 0.35
N PHE A 136 -24.48 5.04 1.35
CA PHE A 136 -25.27 6.26 1.35
C PHE A 136 -24.90 7.12 2.57
N ARG A 137 -25.14 8.43 2.47
CA ARG A 137 -24.94 9.39 3.57
C ARG A 137 -26.05 10.42 3.56
N THR A 138 -26.66 10.70 4.70
CA THR A 138 -27.63 11.80 4.85
C THR A 138 -26.91 13.10 5.24
N LYS A 139 -27.44 14.23 4.78
CA LYS A 139 -27.03 15.57 5.22
C LYS A 139 -28.16 16.08 6.12
N PHE A 140 -27.95 16.02 7.43
CA PHE A 140 -28.83 16.64 8.42
C PHE A 140 -28.45 18.12 8.56
#